data_AF-A0A374VCE5-F1
#
_entry.id   AF-A0A374VCE5-F1
#
_cell.length_a   1.000
_cell.length_b   1.000
_cell.length_c   1.000
_cell.angle_alpha   90.00
_cell.angle_beta   90.00
_cell.angle_gamma   90.00
#
_symmetry.space_group_name_H-M   'P 1'
#
loop_
_entity.id
_entity.type
_entity.pdbx_description
1 polymer ?
#
loop_
_entity_poly.entity_id
_entity_poly.type
_entity_poly.pdbx_seq_one_letter_code
_entity_poly.pdbx_strand_id
1 'polypeptide(L)'
;MKKLIVLFVIVCSLAPVLWAADGCDQHLSPTEFRAKQKAYIMEKAGLTKEEAVKFFPMYFELQDKKKELNDKAWELIRKGKNEKTTEAQYAEIMEGVYDARIASDRLEKTYFDKFKRVLSAKKLYLVQKAEMRFHRDLLKGMQRGGGKDRAPKR
;
A
#
# COMPACT_ATOMS: atom_id res chain seq x y z
N MET A 1 47.52 -8.99 -28.92
CA MET A 1 47.26 -8.68 -27.50
C MET A 1 46.65 -7.29 -27.30
N LYS A 2 47.29 -6.19 -27.73
CA LYS A 2 46.78 -4.81 -27.49
C LYS A 2 45.40 -4.52 -28.13
N LYS A 3 45.10 -5.06 -29.32
CA LYS A 3 43.82 -4.87 -30.02
C LYS A 3 42.64 -5.61 -29.34
N LEU A 4 42.91 -6.70 -28.63
CA LEU A 4 41.89 -7.45 -27.87
C LEU A 4 41.52 -6.73 -26.57
N ILE A 5 42.49 -6.04 -25.96
CA ILE A 5 42.27 -5.24 -24.74
C ILE A 5 41.39 -4.02 -25.05
N VAL A 6 41.60 -3.36 -26.19
CA VAL A 6 40.76 -2.23 -26.63
C VAL A 6 39.31 -2.67 -26.88
N LEU A 7 39.10 -3.87 -27.43
CA LEU A 7 37.77 -4.39 -27.72
C LEU A 7 37.00 -4.78 -26.44
N PHE A 8 37.71 -5.25 -25.41
CA PHE A 8 37.12 -5.57 -24.10
C PHE A 8 36.69 -4.31 -23.32
N VAL A 9 37.46 -3.22 -23.43
CA VAL A 9 37.15 -1.93 -22.79
C VAL A 9 35.92 -1.25 -23.41
N ILE A 10 35.68 -1.44 -24.71
CA ILE A 10 34.50 -0.90 -25.42
C ILE A 10 33.21 -1.66 -25.09
N VAL A 11 33.30 -2.97 -24.80
CA VAL A 11 32.12 -3.77 -24.41
C VAL A 11 31.72 -3.51 -22.94
N CYS A 12 32.68 -3.23 -22.06
CA CYS A 12 32.38 -2.88 -20.66
C CYS A 12 31.81 -1.47 -20.47
N SER A 13 32.05 -0.53 -21.39
CA SER A 13 31.53 0.85 -21.30
C SER A 13 30.08 1.00 -21.77
N LEU A 14 29.49 -0.01 -22.42
CA LEU A 14 28.08 -0.04 -22.82
C LEU A 14 27.15 -0.70 -21.77
N ALA A 15 27.70 -1.39 -20.78
CA ALA A 15 26.93 -2.00 -19.68
C ALA A 15 26.18 -1.01 -18.75
N PRO A 16 26.64 0.25 -18.52
CA PRO A 16 25.91 1.14 -17.61
C PRO A 16 24.58 1.66 -18.17
N VAL A 17 24.38 1.63 -19.50
CA VAL A 17 23.18 2.18 -20.14
C VAL A 17 21.96 1.27 -19.93
N LEU A 18 22.17 -0.04 -19.69
CA LEU A 18 21.09 -0.97 -19.36
C LEU A 18 20.57 -0.84 -17.92
N TRP A 19 21.30 -0.15 -17.03
CA TRP A 19 20.85 0.13 -15.66
C TRP A 19 20.15 1.48 -15.51
N ALA A 20 20.08 2.28 -16.58
CA ALA A 20 19.37 3.57 -16.57
C ALA A 20 17.90 3.46 -17.00
N ALA A 21 17.40 2.26 -17.34
CA ALA A 21 16.03 2.05 -17.80
C ALA A 21 15.04 1.65 -16.68
N ASP A 22 15.49 1.44 -15.45
CA ASP A 22 14.59 1.12 -14.33
C ASP A 22 14.32 2.34 -13.45
N GLY A 23 14.03 3.46 -14.11
CA GLY A 23 13.23 4.53 -13.51
C GLY A 23 11.78 4.03 -13.38
N CYS A 24 11.55 3.02 -12.54
CA CYS A 24 10.22 2.54 -12.21
C CYS A 24 9.48 3.68 -11.51
N ASP A 25 8.73 4.47 -12.28
CA ASP A 25 7.47 5.02 -11.80
C ASP A 25 6.63 3.82 -11.39
N GLN A 26 6.81 3.38 -10.14
CA GLN A 26 6.25 2.14 -9.61
C GLN A 26 4.79 2.38 -9.24
N HIS A 27 4.00 2.84 -10.21
CA HIS A 27 2.56 2.86 -10.12
C HIS A 27 2.06 1.42 -10.21
N LEU A 28 2.10 0.73 -9.07
CA LEU A 28 1.61 -0.64 -8.97
C LEU A 28 0.15 -0.67 -9.38
N SER A 29 -0.17 -1.57 -10.31
CA SER A 29 -1.57 -1.90 -10.55
C SER A 29 -2.19 -2.46 -9.26
N PRO A 30 -3.51 -2.32 -9.07
CA PRO A 30 -4.19 -2.85 -7.89
C PRO A 30 -3.93 -4.35 -7.66
N THR A 31 -3.77 -5.12 -8.74
CA THR A 31 -3.49 -6.56 -8.70
C THR A 31 -2.07 -6.84 -8.22
N GLU A 32 -1.07 -6.13 -8.73
CA GLU A 32 0.32 -6.23 -8.29
C GLU A 32 0.47 -5.81 -6.82
N PHE A 33 -0.23 -4.74 -6.42
CA PHE A 33 -0.25 -4.30 -5.03
C PHE A 33 -0.80 -5.39 -4.12
N ARG A 34 -1.96 -5.97 -4.45
CA ARG A 34 -2.54 -7.08 -3.67
C ARG A 34 -1.65 -8.32 -3.66
N ALA A 35 -0.98 -8.63 -4.77
CA ALA A 35 -0.04 -9.75 -4.83
C ALA A 35 1.15 -9.53 -3.88
N LYS A 36 1.76 -8.33 -3.90
CA LYS A 36 2.83 -7.96 -2.98
C LYS A 36 2.37 -7.96 -1.52
N GLN A 37 1.20 -7.40 -1.24
CA GLN A 37 0.63 -7.39 0.11
C GLN A 37 0.37 -8.80 0.62
N LYS A 38 -0.21 -9.66 -0.22
CA LYS A 38 -0.46 -11.07 0.10
C LYS A 38 0.84 -11.80 0.42
N ALA A 39 1.85 -11.69 -0.43
CA ALA A 39 3.16 -12.32 -0.22
C ALA A 39 3.81 -11.82 1.09
N TYR A 40 3.80 -10.52 1.32
CA TYR A 40 4.38 -9.92 2.51
C TYR A 40 3.69 -10.38 3.80
N ILE A 41 2.36 -10.36 3.83
CA ILE A 41 1.58 -10.81 4.99
C ILE A 41 1.79 -12.31 5.23
N MET A 42 1.77 -13.14 4.18
CA MET A 42 2.03 -14.58 4.31
C MET A 42 3.40 -14.85 4.94
N GLU A 43 4.44 -14.17 4.48
CA GLU A 43 5.81 -14.32 4.99
C GLU A 43 5.90 -13.85 6.45
N LYS A 44 5.44 -12.63 6.76
CA LYS A 44 5.63 -12.03 8.09
C LYS A 44 4.71 -12.61 9.17
N ALA A 45 3.54 -13.11 8.80
CA ALA A 45 2.60 -13.74 9.72
C ALA A 45 2.71 -15.26 9.77
N GLY A 46 3.54 -15.88 8.92
CA GLY A 46 3.73 -17.32 8.88
C GLY A 46 2.44 -18.07 8.55
N LEU A 47 1.68 -17.58 7.56
CA LEU A 47 0.44 -18.21 7.13
C LEU A 47 0.75 -19.42 6.24
N THR A 48 0.09 -20.55 6.49
CA THR A 48 0.17 -21.70 5.56
C THR A 48 -0.61 -21.40 4.28
N LYS A 49 -0.41 -22.23 3.24
CA LYS A 49 -1.14 -22.08 1.98
C LYS A 49 -2.65 -22.27 2.20
N GLU A 50 -3.03 -23.23 3.03
CA GLU A 50 -4.43 -23.57 3.35
C GLU A 50 -5.10 -22.45 4.14
N GLU A 51 -4.39 -21.88 5.12
CA GLU A 51 -4.83 -20.70 5.86
C GLU A 51 -5.00 -19.49 4.94
N ALA A 52 -4.02 -19.23 4.07
CA ALA A 52 -4.04 -18.11 3.13
C ALA A 52 -5.22 -18.20 2.15
N VAL A 53 -5.52 -19.39 1.62
CA VAL A 53 -6.66 -19.60 0.71
C VAL A 53 -7.99 -19.21 1.39
N LYS A 54 -8.14 -19.46 2.68
CA LYS A 54 -9.34 -19.12 3.45
C LYS A 54 -9.35 -17.66 3.94
N PHE A 55 -8.18 -17.13 4.33
CA PHE A 55 -8.04 -15.82 4.94
C PHE A 55 -8.13 -14.68 3.93
N PHE A 56 -7.37 -14.73 2.83
CA PHE A 56 -7.24 -13.59 1.91
C PHE A 56 -8.54 -13.16 1.21
N PRO A 57 -9.49 -14.05 0.86
CA PRO A 57 -10.78 -13.62 0.31
C PRO A 57 -11.53 -12.66 1.26
N MET A 58 -11.62 -13.01 2.54
CA MET A 58 -12.28 -12.17 3.55
C MET A 58 -11.46 -10.91 3.89
N TYR A 59 -10.12 -11.03 3.88
CA TYR A 59 -9.23 -9.90 4.12
C TYR A 59 -9.40 -8.81 3.06
N PHE A 60 -9.40 -9.19 1.78
CA PHE A 60 -9.57 -8.25 0.69
C PHE A 60 -11.00 -7.70 0.61
N GLU A 61 -12.01 -8.51 0.92
CA GLU A 61 -13.39 -8.02 1.05
C GLU A 61 -13.51 -6.93 2.13
N LEU A 62 -12.86 -7.09 3.28
CA LEU A 62 -12.82 -6.06 4.32
C LEU A 62 -12.13 -4.78 3.83
N GLN A 63 -10.99 -4.91 3.15
CA GLN A 63 -10.30 -3.75 2.58
C GLN A 63 -11.18 -2.99 1.58
N ASP A 64 -11.89 -3.71 0.71
CA ASP A 64 -12.78 -3.12 -0.29
C ASP A 64 -13.94 -2.36 0.36
N LYS A 65 -14.57 -2.95 1.39
CA LYS A 65 -15.63 -2.27 2.15
C LYS A 65 -15.13 -1.04 2.91
N LYS A 66 -13.95 -1.14 3.54
CA LYS A 66 -13.32 0.01 4.20
C LYS A 66 -12.97 1.11 3.21
N LYS A 67 -12.49 0.74 2.02
CA LYS A 67 -12.20 1.68 0.94
C LYS A 67 -13.46 2.42 0.50
N GLU A 68 -14.58 1.71 0.31
CA GLU A 68 -15.86 2.34 -0.05
C GLU A 68 -16.32 3.39 0.99
N LEU A 69 -16.24 3.05 2.28
CA LEU A 69 -16.57 4.01 3.36
C LEU A 69 -15.63 5.22 3.35
N ASN A 70 -14.33 4.98 3.19
CA ASN A 70 -13.34 6.04 3.13
C ASN A 70 -13.54 6.92 1.88
N ASP A 71 -13.85 6.35 0.72
CA ASP A 71 -14.11 7.10 -0.51
C ASP A 71 -15.30 8.06 -0.33
N LYS A 72 -16.39 7.59 0.30
CA LYS A 72 -17.55 8.42 0.68
C LYS A 72 -17.15 9.54 1.64
N ALA A 73 -16.33 9.26 2.65
CA ALA A 73 -15.82 10.28 3.56
C ALA A 73 -14.95 11.32 2.83
N TRP A 74 -14.12 10.89 1.88
CA TRP A 74 -13.32 11.81 1.06
C TRP A 74 -14.16 12.66 0.12
N GLU A 75 -15.29 12.15 -0.38
CA GLU A 75 -16.25 12.95 -1.14
C GLU A 75 -16.86 14.07 -0.28
N LEU A 76 -17.21 13.77 0.97
CA LEU A 76 -17.70 14.78 1.92
C LEU A 76 -16.65 15.84 2.20
N ILE A 77 -15.41 15.44 2.54
CA ILE A 77 -14.30 16.37 2.76
C ILE A 77 -14.05 17.27 1.55
N ARG A 78 -14.16 16.72 0.33
CA ARG A 78 -13.99 17.50 -0.91
C ARG A 78 -15.04 18.60 -1.07
N LYS A 79 -16.28 18.41 -0.58
CA LYS A 79 -17.33 19.44 -0.61
C LYS A 79 -16.96 20.67 0.23
N GLY A 80 -16.26 20.47 1.34
CA GLY A 80 -15.85 21.57 2.24
C GLY A 80 -14.82 22.54 1.65
N LYS A 81 -14.24 22.24 0.48
CA LYS A 81 -13.35 23.17 -0.23
C LYS A 81 -14.11 24.30 -0.95
N ASN A 82 -15.44 24.23 -1.00
CA ASN A 82 -16.26 25.26 -1.63
C ASN A 82 -16.29 26.51 -0.74
N GLU A 83 -15.97 27.68 -1.31
CA GLU A 83 -15.96 28.97 -0.61
C GLU A 83 -17.32 29.36 -0.01
N LYS A 84 -18.40 28.76 -0.49
CA LYS A 84 -19.77 28.98 0.01
C LYS A 84 -20.21 27.99 1.09
N THR A 85 -19.33 27.11 1.55
CA THR A 85 -19.66 26.13 2.59
C THR A 85 -19.96 26.85 3.90
N THR A 86 -21.13 26.59 4.48
CA THR A 86 -21.55 27.18 5.76
C THR A 86 -21.01 26.38 6.94
N GLU A 87 -20.97 26.97 8.14
CA GLU A 87 -20.62 26.26 9.38
C GLU A 87 -21.48 25.01 9.60
N ALA A 88 -22.78 25.06 9.30
CA ALA A 88 -23.66 23.90 9.38
C ALA A 88 -23.26 22.77 8.41
N GLN A 89 -22.87 23.13 7.18
CA GLN A 89 -22.39 22.15 6.20
C GLN A 89 -21.03 21.57 6.60
N TYR A 90 -20.14 22.35 7.22
CA TYR A 90 -18.91 21.82 7.80
C TYR A 90 -19.20 20.81 8.93
N ALA A 91 -20.17 21.09 9.79
CA ALA A 91 -20.59 20.16 10.84
C ALA A 91 -21.10 18.84 10.24
N GLU A 92 -21.98 18.88 9.24
CA GLU A 92 -22.48 17.69 8.54
C GLU A 92 -21.34 16.89 7.86
N ILE A 93 -20.39 17.58 7.21
CA ILE A 93 -19.22 16.94 6.62
C ILE A 93 -18.41 16.20 7.69
N MET A 94 -18.15 16.87 8.82
CA MET A 94 -17.36 16.29 9.90
C MET A 94 -18.08 15.11 10.56
N GLU A 95 -19.38 15.21 10.80
CA GLU A 95 -20.20 14.12 11.32
C GLU A 95 -20.14 12.89 10.40
N GLY A 96 -20.37 13.09 9.09
CA GLY A 96 -20.28 11.98 8.12
C GLY A 96 -18.89 11.35 8.03
N VAL A 97 -17.82 12.11 8.25
CA VAL A 97 -16.45 11.58 8.31
C VAL A 97 -16.23 10.72 9.56
N TYR A 98 -16.74 11.15 10.72
CA TYR A 98 -16.67 10.36 11.94
C TYR A 98 -17.54 9.10 11.86
N ASP A 99 -18.74 9.20 11.29
CA ASP A 99 -19.62 8.05 11.07
C ASP A 99 -18.98 7.00 10.16
N ALA A 100 -18.31 7.42 9.08
CA ALA A 100 -17.58 6.51 8.21
C ALA A 100 -16.45 5.78 8.95
N ARG A 101 -15.74 6.46 9.87
CA ARG A 101 -14.71 5.84 10.72
C ARG A 101 -15.31 4.82 11.68
N ILE A 102 -16.40 5.18 12.36
CA ILE A 102 -17.12 4.27 13.27
C ILE A 102 -17.64 3.04 12.50
N ALA A 103 -18.20 3.22 11.31
CA ALA A 103 -18.65 2.13 10.46
C ALA A 103 -17.50 1.21 10.04
N SER A 104 -16.34 1.78 9.70
CA SER A 104 -15.12 1.02 9.39
C SER A 104 -14.67 0.17 10.59
N ASP A 105 -14.63 0.74 11.80
CA ASP A 105 -14.20 0.02 13.01
C ASP A 105 -15.19 -1.11 13.37
N ARG A 106 -16.49 -0.89 13.20
CA ARG A 106 -17.52 -1.92 13.38
C ARG A 106 -17.35 -3.07 12.38
N LEU A 107 -16.99 -2.76 11.13
CA LEU A 107 -16.68 -3.78 10.12
C LEU A 107 -15.44 -4.58 10.53
N GLU A 108 -14.35 -3.93 10.93
CA GLU A 108 -13.15 -4.62 11.39
C GLU A 108 -13.45 -5.58 12.54
N LYS A 109 -14.23 -5.13 13.53
CA LYS A 109 -14.62 -5.97 14.67
C LYS A 109 -15.40 -7.21 14.22
N THR A 110 -16.32 -7.04 13.27
CA THR A 110 -17.10 -8.14 12.70
C THR A 110 -16.22 -9.14 11.95
N TYR A 111 -15.26 -8.65 11.16
CA TYR A 111 -14.34 -9.50 10.41
C TYR A 111 -13.32 -10.19 11.31
N PHE A 112 -12.90 -9.56 12.41
CA PHE A 112 -12.04 -10.19 13.40
C PHE A 112 -12.64 -11.50 13.91
N ASP A 113 -13.94 -11.53 14.20
CA ASP A 113 -14.62 -12.75 14.64
C ASP A 113 -14.66 -13.84 13.56
N LYS A 114 -14.75 -13.45 12.28
CA LYS A 114 -14.61 -14.38 11.15
C LYS A 114 -13.19 -14.91 11.02
N PHE A 115 -12.19 -14.04 11.15
CA PHE A 115 -10.78 -14.39 11.01
C PHE A 115 -10.30 -15.35 12.11
N LYS A 116 -10.79 -15.21 13.35
CA LYS A 116 -10.47 -16.15 14.45
C LYS A 116 -10.87 -17.60 14.17
N ARG A 117 -11.83 -17.84 13.26
CA ARG A 117 -12.25 -19.20 12.85
C ARG A 117 -11.23 -19.86 11.91
N VAL A 118 -10.33 -19.08 11.33
CA VAL A 118 -9.34 -19.53 10.33
C VAL A 118 -7.91 -19.42 10.85
N LEU A 119 -7.62 -18.39 11.66
CA LEU A 119 -6.28 -18.10 12.17
C LEU A 119 -6.27 -18.00 13.70
N SER A 120 -5.15 -18.39 14.30
CA SER A 120 -4.92 -18.16 15.73
C SER A 120 -4.75 -16.68 16.04
N ALA A 121 -5.07 -16.27 17.28
CA ALA A 121 -4.92 -14.89 17.73
C ALA A 121 -3.48 -14.36 17.53
N LYS A 122 -2.46 -15.20 17.73
CA LYS A 122 -1.06 -14.84 17.47
C LYS A 122 -0.82 -14.51 16.01
N LYS A 123 -1.34 -15.31 15.07
CA LYS A 123 -1.21 -15.04 13.63
C LYS A 123 -1.95 -13.76 13.24
N LEU A 124 -3.15 -13.52 13.78
CA LEU A 124 -3.89 -12.26 13.54
C LEU A 124 -3.13 -11.03 14.02
N TYR A 125 -2.52 -11.09 15.20
CA TYR A 125 -1.64 -10.03 15.68
C TYR A 125 -0.46 -9.78 14.71
N LEU A 126 0.16 -10.85 14.20
CA LEU A 126 1.25 -10.72 13.24
C LEU A 126 0.80 -10.19 11.88
N VAL A 127 -0.41 -10.54 11.41
CA VAL A 127 -1.02 -9.96 10.22
C VAL A 127 -1.16 -8.44 10.39
N GLN A 128 -1.74 -7.99 11.50
CA GLN A 128 -1.89 -6.55 11.79
C GLN A 128 -0.54 -5.83 11.82
N LYS A 129 0.45 -6.43 12.50
CA LYS A 129 1.82 -5.92 12.52
C LYS A 129 2.46 -5.86 11.13
N ALA A 130 2.22 -6.87 10.30
CA ALA A 130 2.70 -6.93 8.93
C ALA A 130 2.04 -5.85 8.07
N GLU A 131 0.73 -5.65 8.19
CA GLU A 131 0.00 -4.62 7.45
C GLU A 131 0.50 -3.21 7.76
N MET A 132 0.69 -2.87 9.04
CA MET A 132 1.26 -1.58 9.45
C MET A 132 2.67 -1.36 8.88
N ARG A 133 3.50 -2.41 8.84
CA ARG A 133 4.85 -2.33 8.27
C ARG A 133 4.84 -2.26 6.75
N PHE A 134 3.93 -3.00 6.09
CA PHE A 134 3.82 -3.03 4.65
C PHE A 134 3.56 -1.63 4.10
N HIS A 135 2.60 -0.89 4.66
CA HIS A 135 2.33 0.49 4.25
C HIS A 135 3.54 1.40 4.43
N ARG A 136 4.22 1.31 5.58
CA ARG A 136 5.44 2.10 5.84
C ARG A 136 6.58 1.76 4.89
N ASP A 137 6.83 0.48 4.67
CA ASP A 137 7.97 0.00 3.88
C ASP A 137 7.72 0.25 2.38
N LEU A 138 6.45 0.14 1.93
CA LEU A 138 6.02 0.53 0.58
C LEU A 138 6.18 2.04 0.34
N LEU A 139 5.76 2.88 1.29
CA LEU A 139 5.95 4.35 1.20
C LEU A 139 7.44 4.76 1.22
N LYS A 140 8.28 4.08 1.99
CA LYS A 140 9.74 4.32 2.01
C LYS A 140 10.41 3.95 0.68
N GLY A 141 9.94 2.89 0.02
CA GLY A 141 10.40 2.53 -1.32
C GLY A 141 10.12 3.64 -2.33
N MET A 142 8.93 4.23 -2.29
CA MET A 142 8.54 5.34 -3.16
C MET A 142 9.36 6.62 -2.90
N GLN A 143 9.64 6.97 -1.64
CA GLN A 143 10.39 8.19 -1.31
C GLN A 143 11.88 8.12 -1.71
N ARG A 144 12.49 6.94 -1.73
CA ARG A 144 13.90 6.79 -2.15
C ARG A 144 14.10 6.89 -3.67
N GLY A 145 13.04 6.72 -4.46
CA GLY A 145 13.05 6.91 -5.91
C GLY A 145 12.89 8.37 -6.36
N GLY A 146 12.22 9.22 -5.57
CA GLY A 146 11.91 10.61 -5.97
C GLY A 146 12.88 11.69 -5.47
N GLY A 147 13.92 11.34 -4.72
CA GLY A 147 14.75 12.31 -3.97
C GLY A 147 16.20 12.48 -4.44
N LYS A 148 16.66 11.75 -5.48
CA LYS A 148 18.09 11.72 -5.83
C LYS A 148 18.53 12.69 -6.95
N ASP A 149 17.60 13.49 -7.50
CA ASP A 149 17.90 14.42 -8.60
C ASP A 149 17.83 15.91 -8.25
N ARG A 150 17.76 16.28 -6.96
CA ARG A 150 18.04 17.67 -6.57
C ARG A 150 19.49 17.79 -6.11
N ALA A 151 20.39 17.85 -7.09
CA ALA A 151 21.76 18.32 -6.87
C ALA A 151 21.74 19.67 -6.12
N PRO A 152 22.71 19.93 -5.23
CA PRO A 152 22.79 21.22 -4.56
C PRO A 152 23.06 22.29 -5.63
N LYS A 153 22.20 23.30 -5.72
CA LYS A 153 22.52 24.50 -6.47
C LYS A 153 23.76 25.12 -5.82
N ARG A 154 24.84 25.22 -6.60
CA ARG A 154 25.98 26.09 -6.28
C ARG A 154 25.52 27.54 -6.24
#